data_AF-X1IN61-F1
#
_entry.id   AF-X1IN61-F1
#
_cell.length_a   1.000
_cell.length_b   1.000
_cell.length_c   1.000
_cell.angle_alpha   90.00
_cell.angle_beta   90.00
_cell.angle_gamma   90.00
#
_symmetry.space_group_name_H-M   'P 1'
#
loop_
_entity.id
_entity.type
_entity.pdbx_description
1 polymer ?
#
loop_
_entity_poly.entity_id
_entity_poly.type
_entity_poly.pdbx_seq_one_letter_code
_entity_poly.pdbx_strand_id
1 'polypeptide(L)'
;SPPTVSHSLGYSSYIDYSKKASPKNPLVVTEFGLSVSPDGPGGYGYGGNSLQEQSDGDLYMYRSLIDAGAQGGCVFIYLDGWWKNNDIPDDADTHEPEPEEWFGLWGIVDETSDPNGTARPAWYAMKEYNTCIITSPKNGQIYDANIPLEFFSDKRVETIRVKMGQSTLYEKTTNGDTYIKDTLTLNIAEQIKDVNLVFEFFDANSSILKTENIVFLYANGAVTLPTLDLTVSPENLDDNTACIIEITVQNEPNFVIDNNEVNYVFYHHIGWSAEQRTTILQFAQNP
;
A
#
# COMPACT_ATOMS: atom_id res chain seq x y z
N SER A 1 3.55 12.66 9.04
CA SER A 1 3.37 11.51 8.13
C SER A 1 2.05 11.68 7.40
N PRO A 2 1.97 11.59 6.05
CA PRO A 2 0.66 11.58 5.41
C PRO A 2 -0.10 10.33 5.90
N PRO A 3 -1.39 10.45 6.28
CA PRO A 3 -2.22 9.33 6.70
C PRO A 3 -2.11 8.24 5.65
N THR A 4 -1.50 7.13 6.04
CA THR A 4 -0.84 6.21 5.11
C THR A 4 -1.83 5.40 4.29
N VAL A 5 -3.12 5.39 4.65
CA VAL A 5 -4.11 4.50 4.02
C VAL A 5 -5.40 5.21 3.60
N SER A 6 -5.86 6.27 4.29
CA SER A 6 -7.32 6.52 4.38
C SER A 6 -7.89 7.80 3.77
N HIS A 7 -7.11 8.74 3.20
CA HIS A 7 -7.67 10.08 2.92
C HIS A 7 -7.61 10.64 1.50
N SER A 8 -7.13 9.91 0.48
CA SER A 8 -7.44 10.25 -0.94
C SER A 8 -6.91 9.21 -1.94
N LEU A 9 -5.60 9.26 -2.23
CA LEU A 9 -4.94 8.53 -3.31
C LEU A 9 -4.35 7.19 -2.84
N GLY A 10 -4.42 6.92 -1.53
CA GLY A 10 -3.87 5.72 -0.89
C GLY A 10 -2.33 5.66 -0.89
N TYR A 11 -1.79 4.66 -0.22
CA TYR A 11 -0.33 4.49 -0.07
C TYR A 11 0.38 4.30 -1.41
N SER A 12 -0.21 3.51 -2.31
CA SER A 12 0.37 3.19 -3.63
C SER A 12 0.67 4.46 -4.43
N SER A 13 -0.24 5.42 -4.49
CA SER A 13 -0.03 6.66 -5.25
C SER A 13 1.06 7.55 -4.65
N TYR A 14 1.20 7.57 -3.32
CA TYR A 14 2.30 8.28 -2.66
C TYR A 14 3.67 7.67 -3.03
N ILE A 15 3.75 6.33 -3.06
CA ILE A 15 4.96 5.63 -3.48
C ILE A 15 5.22 5.82 -4.98
N ASP A 16 4.19 5.81 -5.83
CA ASP A 16 4.32 6.05 -7.27
C ASP A 16 4.84 7.46 -7.55
N TYR A 17 4.31 8.48 -6.85
CA TYR A 17 4.86 9.84 -6.91
C TYR A 17 6.36 9.86 -6.55
N SER A 18 6.74 9.20 -5.44
CA SER A 18 8.12 9.09 -5.01
C SER A 18 9.00 8.37 -6.04
N LYS A 19 8.47 7.33 -6.69
CA LYS A 19 9.16 6.59 -7.75
C LYS A 19 9.35 7.44 -9.01
N LYS A 20 8.34 8.21 -9.40
CA LYS A 20 8.39 9.14 -10.54
C LYS A 20 9.36 10.29 -10.34
N ALA A 21 9.60 10.71 -9.10
CA ALA A 21 10.63 11.70 -8.77
C ALA A 21 12.06 11.17 -9.02
N SER A 22 12.26 9.84 -9.06
CA SER A 22 13.57 9.21 -9.29
C SER A 22 13.44 7.97 -10.19
N PRO A 23 13.04 8.13 -11.47
CA PRO A 23 12.53 7.02 -12.29
C PRO A 23 13.61 6.01 -12.68
N LYS A 24 14.88 6.40 -12.65
CA LYS A 24 16.02 5.54 -13.03
C LYS A 24 16.61 4.74 -11.87
N ASN A 25 16.28 5.10 -10.63
CA ASN A 25 16.85 4.46 -9.45
C ASN A 25 15.86 3.47 -8.85
N PRO A 26 16.33 2.34 -8.28
CA PRO A 26 15.45 1.52 -7.46
C PRO A 26 14.96 2.32 -6.25
N LEU A 27 13.72 2.09 -5.85
CA LEU A 27 13.10 2.68 -4.67
C LEU A 27 12.92 1.58 -3.62
N VAL A 28 13.43 1.80 -2.43
CA VAL A 28 13.18 0.96 -1.26
C VAL A 28 12.62 1.86 -0.17
N VAL A 29 11.50 1.45 0.42
CA VAL A 29 10.89 2.18 1.54
C VAL A 29 11.54 1.71 2.83
N THR A 30 12.30 2.57 3.50
CA THR A 30 13.05 2.16 4.69
C THR A 30 12.20 2.00 5.93
N GLU A 31 11.04 2.65 5.99
CA GLU A 31 10.13 2.60 7.14
C GLU A 31 8.69 2.72 6.65
N PHE A 32 7.85 1.76 7.06
CA PHE A 32 6.40 1.83 6.95
C PHE A 32 5.79 0.98 8.07
N GLY A 33 4.57 1.28 8.46
CA GLY A 33 3.89 0.53 9.53
C GLY A 33 2.84 1.38 10.22
N LEU A 34 2.03 0.75 11.06
CA LEU A 34 1.07 1.42 11.93
C LEU A 34 1.39 1.13 13.39
N SER A 35 1.26 2.18 14.21
CA SER A 35 1.45 2.08 15.65
C SER A 35 0.16 1.69 16.34
N VAL A 36 0.25 0.76 17.29
CA VAL A 36 -0.87 0.35 18.17
C VAL A 36 -0.81 1.02 19.53
N SER A 37 -0.11 2.15 19.60
CA SER A 37 -0.07 2.99 20.79
C SER A 37 -1.49 3.30 21.28
N PRO A 38 -1.69 3.41 22.60
CA PRO A 38 -2.97 3.84 23.16
C PRO A 38 -3.31 5.30 22.79
N ASP A 39 -2.31 6.11 22.41
CA ASP A 39 -2.49 7.48 21.95
C ASP A 39 -2.60 7.56 20.44
N GLY A 40 -3.44 8.48 19.96
CA GLY A 40 -3.63 8.74 18.54
C GLY A 40 -5.06 8.48 18.06
N PRO A 41 -5.33 8.76 16.79
CA PRO A 41 -6.69 8.78 16.27
C PRO A 41 -7.26 7.40 15.90
N GLY A 42 -6.43 6.35 15.80
CA GLY A 42 -6.83 5.07 15.21
C GLY A 42 -7.18 5.18 13.72
N GLY A 43 -7.83 4.17 13.15
CA GLY A 43 -8.33 4.24 11.77
C GLY A 43 -7.22 4.40 10.72
N TYR A 44 -6.09 3.73 10.91
CA TYR A 44 -4.86 3.86 10.12
C TYR A 44 -4.15 5.22 10.24
N GLY A 45 -4.36 5.90 11.37
CA GLY A 45 -3.63 7.11 11.72
C GLY A 45 -2.33 6.84 12.49
N TYR A 46 -1.71 7.91 12.97
CA TYR A 46 -0.46 7.85 13.73
C TYR A 46 -0.74 7.51 15.20
N GLY A 47 -0.77 6.22 15.51
CA GLY A 47 -1.17 5.71 16.83
C GLY A 47 -2.69 5.52 16.99
N GLY A 48 -3.10 4.88 18.08
CA GLY A 48 -4.49 4.58 18.42
C GLY A 48 -5.10 3.41 17.64
N ASN A 49 -4.29 2.69 16.84
CA ASN A 49 -4.78 1.59 16.02
C ASN A 49 -4.94 0.32 16.86
N SER A 50 -5.96 -0.46 16.54
CA SER A 50 -6.08 -1.83 17.02
C SER A 50 -5.00 -2.74 16.41
N LEU A 51 -4.73 -3.86 17.08
CA LEU A 51 -3.83 -4.91 16.55
C LEU A 51 -4.24 -5.40 15.16
N GLN A 52 -5.55 -5.42 14.88
CA GLN A 52 -6.07 -5.82 13.57
C GLN A 52 -5.82 -4.73 12.53
N GLU A 53 -6.04 -3.46 12.88
CA GLU A 53 -5.72 -2.34 11.99
C GLU A 53 -4.23 -2.29 11.63
N GLN A 54 -3.33 -2.54 12.59
CA GLN A 54 -1.90 -2.69 12.30
C GLN A 54 -1.65 -3.82 11.31
N SER A 55 -2.19 -5.01 11.57
CA SER A 55 -2.01 -6.17 10.69
C SER A 55 -2.47 -5.91 9.25
N ASP A 56 -3.67 -5.35 9.09
CA ASP A 56 -4.27 -5.12 7.77
C ASP A 56 -3.60 -3.95 7.05
N GLY A 57 -3.32 -2.86 7.77
CA GLY A 57 -2.69 -1.67 7.23
C GLY A 57 -1.24 -1.92 6.81
N ASP A 58 -0.46 -2.67 7.59
CA ASP A 58 0.93 -2.99 7.25
C ASP A 58 1.00 -3.87 6.00
N LEU A 59 0.14 -4.89 5.90
CA LEU A 59 0.03 -5.70 4.68
C LEU A 59 -0.39 -4.87 3.47
N TYR A 60 -1.41 -4.01 3.64
CA TYR A 60 -1.85 -3.09 2.60
C TYR A 60 -0.70 -2.20 2.12
N MET A 61 0.08 -1.63 3.03
CA MET A 61 1.23 -0.77 2.69
C MET A 61 2.32 -1.55 1.95
N TYR A 62 2.64 -2.78 2.37
CA TYR A 62 3.64 -3.61 1.68
C TYR A 62 3.16 -4.05 0.28
N ARG A 63 1.91 -4.47 0.12
CA ARG A 63 1.37 -4.76 -1.23
C ARG A 63 1.38 -3.50 -2.11
N SER A 64 0.92 -2.38 -1.56
CA SER A 64 0.84 -1.09 -2.25
C SER A 64 2.19 -0.56 -2.72
N LEU A 65 3.27 -0.67 -1.93
CA LEU A 65 4.59 -0.21 -2.37
C LEU A 65 5.11 -1.03 -3.55
N ILE A 66 4.81 -2.33 -3.61
CA ILE A 66 5.21 -3.19 -4.75
C ILE A 66 4.41 -2.81 -5.99
N ASP A 67 3.10 -2.60 -5.84
CA ASP A 67 2.21 -2.18 -6.91
C ASP A 67 2.61 -0.82 -7.50
N ALA A 68 3.07 0.10 -6.65
CA ALA A 68 3.64 1.39 -7.04
C ALA A 68 5.04 1.33 -7.67
N GLY A 69 5.69 0.16 -7.67
CA GLY A 69 6.99 -0.04 -8.31
C GLY A 69 8.21 0.20 -7.42
N ALA A 70 8.05 0.24 -6.10
CA ALA A 70 9.17 0.01 -5.20
C ALA A 70 9.68 -1.43 -5.32
N GLN A 71 10.98 -1.62 -5.04
CA GLN A 71 11.66 -2.92 -5.07
C GLN A 71 11.51 -3.68 -3.74
N GLY A 72 10.99 -3.01 -2.70
CA GLY A 72 10.74 -3.60 -1.39
C GLY A 72 10.56 -2.51 -0.34
N GLY A 73 10.31 -2.95 0.89
CA GLY A 73 10.30 -2.06 2.04
C GLY A 73 10.63 -2.78 3.34
N CYS A 74 10.96 -2.01 4.36
CA CYS A 74 11.19 -2.50 5.72
C CYS A 74 10.04 -2.01 6.60
N VAL A 75 9.31 -2.98 7.17
CA VAL A 75 8.30 -2.68 8.19
C VAL A 75 9.02 -2.19 9.45
N PHE A 76 8.63 -1.01 9.90
CA PHE A 76 9.09 -0.37 11.12
C PHE A 76 8.10 -0.79 12.22
N ILE A 77 8.49 -1.56 13.24
CA ILE A 77 9.78 -2.23 13.52
C ILE A 77 9.54 -3.68 14.00
N TYR A 78 10.60 -4.47 14.16
CA TYR A 78 10.45 -5.86 14.63
C TYR A 78 9.90 -5.96 16.06
N LEU A 79 10.48 -5.20 16.99
CA LEU A 79 10.12 -5.17 18.41
C LEU A 79 9.70 -3.74 18.73
N ASP A 80 8.75 -3.55 19.65
CA ASP A 80 8.52 -2.23 20.24
C ASP A 80 9.83 -1.62 20.74
N GLY A 81 9.91 -0.29 20.67
CA GLY A 81 11.12 0.46 20.92
C GLY A 81 10.90 1.53 21.99
N TRP A 82 12.00 2.02 22.53
CA TRP A 82 12.03 3.24 23.33
C TRP A 82 12.41 4.38 22.40
N TRP A 83 11.62 5.41 22.40
CA TRP A 83 12.02 6.68 21.85
C TRP A 83 13.03 7.30 22.81
N LYS A 84 14.07 7.94 22.25
CA LYS A 84 15.22 8.45 23.02
C LYS A 84 15.47 9.90 22.63
N ASN A 85 14.40 10.68 22.60
CA ASN A 85 14.44 12.08 22.22
C ASN A 85 14.85 13.00 23.41
N ASN A 86 14.93 12.44 24.62
CA ASN A 86 15.17 13.11 25.91
C ASN A 86 14.06 14.12 26.29
N ASP A 87 12.81 13.85 25.90
CA ASP A 87 11.68 14.70 26.26
C ASP A 87 11.32 14.55 27.75
N ILE A 88 11.63 13.40 28.38
CA ILE A 88 11.56 13.19 29.83
C ILE A 88 12.88 12.64 30.42
N PRO A 89 13.14 12.80 31.73
CA PRO A 89 14.41 12.40 32.35
C PRO A 89 14.74 10.89 32.31
N ASP A 90 13.73 10.03 32.14
CA ASP A 90 13.75 8.57 32.16
C ASP A 90 13.24 7.93 30.85
N ASP A 91 13.27 8.72 29.76
CA ASP A 91 12.88 8.35 28.39
C ASP A 91 13.59 7.07 27.91
N ALA A 92 14.86 6.91 28.30
CA ALA A 92 15.64 5.72 27.95
C ALA A 92 15.19 4.43 28.64
N ASP A 93 14.36 4.53 29.68
CA ASP A 93 14.01 3.45 30.61
C ASP A 93 12.50 3.21 30.74
N THR A 94 11.65 3.99 30.04
CA THR A 94 10.17 3.92 30.18
C THR A 94 9.50 3.72 28.83
N HIS A 95 8.64 2.70 28.71
CA HIS A 95 7.80 2.51 27.52
C HIS A 95 6.54 3.38 27.64
N GLU A 96 6.56 4.52 26.95
CA GLU A 96 5.56 5.58 26.98
C GLU A 96 4.45 5.34 25.96
N PRO A 97 3.24 5.91 26.14
CA PRO A 97 2.17 5.78 25.15
C PRO A 97 2.45 6.48 23.81
N GLU A 98 3.64 7.03 23.55
CA GLU A 98 3.97 7.72 22.29
C GLU A 98 3.90 6.75 21.09
N PRO A 99 3.26 7.12 19.96
CA PRO A 99 3.13 6.22 18.80
C PRO A 99 4.43 5.58 18.32
N GLU A 100 5.55 6.31 18.31
CA GLU A 100 6.89 5.90 17.91
C GLU A 100 7.36 4.60 18.61
N GLU A 101 6.85 4.32 19.80
CA GLU A 101 7.25 3.18 20.62
C GLU A 101 6.45 1.88 20.38
N TRP A 102 5.32 1.97 19.66
CA TRP A 102 4.33 0.88 19.55
C TRP A 102 4.16 0.34 18.12
N PHE A 103 5.18 0.50 17.29
CA PHE A 103 5.20 0.01 15.91
C PHE A 103 5.65 -1.46 15.78
N GLY A 104 6.06 -2.11 16.87
CA GLY A 104 6.62 -3.46 16.85
C GLY A 104 5.67 -4.50 16.25
N LEU A 105 6.19 -5.39 15.41
CA LEU A 105 5.51 -6.66 15.11
C LEU A 105 5.47 -7.59 16.34
N TRP A 106 6.38 -7.34 17.28
CA TRP A 106 6.52 -8.00 18.56
C TRP A 106 6.33 -6.96 19.66
N GLY A 107 5.26 -7.08 20.42
CA GLY A 107 4.88 -6.08 21.41
C GLY A 107 5.55 -6.31 22.76
N ILE A 108 5.93 -5.25 23.44
CA ILE A 108 6.35 -5.26 24.85
C ILE A 108 5.25 -4.53 25.62
N VAL A 109 4.69 -5.17 26.65
CA VAL A 109 3.62 -4.57 27.47
C VAL A 109 4.17 -4.02 28.79
N ASP A 110 5.17 -4.70 29.34
CA ASP A 110 5.84 -4.34 30.59
C ASP A 110 7.18 -5.10 30.61
N GLU A 111 8.31 -4.39 30.57
CA GLU A 111 9.65 -4.96 30.53
C GLU A 111 10.02 -5.76 31.80
N THR A 112 9.36 -5.49 32.92
CA THR A 112 9.61 -6.20 34.19
C THR A 112 8.88 -7.54 34.25
N SER A 113 7.72 -7.65 33.60
CA SER A 113 6.90 -8.87 33.61
C SER A 113 6.86 -9.62 32.27
N ASP A 114 7.24 -8.99 31.16
CA ASP A 114 7.28 -9.53 29.80
C ASP A 114 8.57 -9.12 29.02
N PRO A 115 9.77 -9.54 29.49
CA PRO A 115 11.04 -9.15 28.85
C PRO A 115 11.25 -9.76 27.45
N ASN A 116 10.40 -10.71 27.05
CA ASN A 116 10.49 -11.37 25.75
C ASN A 116 9.47 -10.82 24.76
N GLY A 117 8.47 -10.08 25.22
CA GLY A 117 7.36 -9.59 24.43
C GLY A 117 6.49 -10.71 23.82
N THR A 118 5.46 -10.30 23.10
CA THR A 118 4.56 -11.22 22.38
C THR A 118 4.38 -10.83 20.92
N ALA A 119 4.44 -11.81 20.02
CA ALA A 119 4.14 -11.59 18.61
C ALA A 119 2.71 -11.07 18.39
N ARG A 120 2.57 -9.96 17.66
CA ARG A 120 1.28 -9.38 17.27
C ARG A 120 0.72 -10.09 16.02
N PRO A 121 -0.59 -9.95 15.73
CA PRO A 121 -1.17 -10.44 14.47
C PRO A 121 -0.39 -10.01 13.22
N ALA A 122 0.12 -8.76 13.21
CA ALA A 122 0.95 -8.22 12.13
C ALA A 122 2.21 -9.06 11.85
N TRP A 123 2.85 -9.66 12.86
CA TRP A 123 3.98 -10.58 12.67
C TRP A 123 3.60 -11.79 11.81
N TYR A 124 2.47 -12.43 12.14
CA TYR A 124 2.00 -13.62 11.43
C TYR A 124 1.56 -13.29 10.00
N ALA A 125 0.85 -12.16 9.85
CA ALA A 125 0.47 -11.61 8.55
C ALA A 125 1.70 -11.36 7.66
N MET A 126 2.71 -10.65 8.17
CA MET A 126 3.96 -10.40 7.45
C MET A 126 4.70 -11.69 7.10
N LYS A 127 4.76 -12.65 8.03
CA LYS A 127 5.38 -13.95 7.80
C LYS A 127 4.67 -14.74 6.70
N GLU A 128 3.34 -14.74 6.69
CA GLU A 128 2.56 -15.36 5.63
C GLU A 128 2.80 -14.66 4.29
N TYR A 129 2.73 -13.33 4.26
CA TYR A 129 2.97 -12.55 3.03
C TYR A 129 4.34 -12.82 2.41
N ASN A 130 5.40 -12.91 3.23
CA ASN A 130 6.76 -13.24 2.81
C ASN A 130 6.96 -14.71 2.40
N THR A 131 5.96 -15.59 2.56
CA THR A 131 6.05 -16.98 2.06
C THR A 131 6.14 -17.01 0.53
N CYS A 132 5.48 -16.09 -0.16
CA CYS A 132 5.71 -15.86 -1.58
C CYS A 132 5.30 -14.43 -1.96
N ILE A 133 6.26 -13.60 -2.34
CA ILE A 133 6.02 -12.22 -2.77
C ILE A 133 5.81 -12.20 -4.29
N ILE A 134 4.66 -11.66 -4.71
CA ILE A 134 4.32 -11.46 -6.12
C ILE A 134 4.81 -10.06 -6.53
N THR A 135 5.90 -9.96 -7.28
CA THR A 135 6.38 -8.68 -7.83
C THR A 135 5.76 -8.36 -9.19
N SER A 136 5.22 -9.37 -9.88
CA SER A 136 4.36 -9.22 -11.05
C SER A 136 3.38 -10.40 -11.18
N PRO A 137 2.12 -10.17 -11.59
CA PRO A 137 1.52 -8.88 -11.94
C PRO A 137 1.27 -7.98 -10.71
N LYS A 138 0.93 -6.72 -10.97
CA LYS A 138 0.65 -5.70 -9.94
C LYS A 138 -0.81 -5.26 -10.01
N ASN A 139 -1.36 -4.89 -8.86
CA ASN A 139 -2.72 -4.37 -8.79
C ASN A 139 -2.87 -3.05 -9.55
N GLY A 140 -4.04 -2.83 -10.14
CA GLY A 140 -4.40 -1.58 -10.80
C GLY A 140 -3.61 -1.23 -12.06
N GLN A 141 -2.75 -2.14 -12.53
CA GLN A 141 -2.02 -1.96 -13.79
C GLN A 141 -2.88 -2.38 -14.99
N ILE A 142 -2.39 -2.04 -16.19
CA ILE A 142 -2.98 -2.46 -17.45
C ILE A 142 -2.03 -3.43 -18.12
N TYR A 143 -2.54 -4.60 -18.49
CA TYR A 143 -1.77 -5.62 -19.20
C TYR A 143 -2.45 -6.03 -20.50
N ASP A 144 -1.65 -6.48 -21.46
CA ASP A 144 -2.14 -7.15 -22.65
C ASP A 144 -2.33 -8.66 -22.40
N ALA A 145 -2.29 -9.48 -23.45
CA ALA A 145 -2.40 -10.93 -23.33
C ALA A 145 -1.27 -11.58 -22.53
N ASN A 146 -0.08 -10.98 -22.45
CA ASN A 146 1.09 -11.59 -21.82
C ASN A 146 1.32 -10.98 -20.44
N ILE A 147 0.80 -11.68 -19.42
CA ILE A 147 0.92 -11.26 -18.03
C ILE A 147 2.27 -11.72 -17.50
N PRO A 148 3.17 -10.79 -17.12
CA PRO A 148 4.43 -11.17 -16.50
C PRO A 148 4.16 -11.80 -15.14
N LEU A 149 4.78 -12.95 -14.91
CA LEU A 149 4.79 -13.61 -13.60
C LEU A 149 6.19 -13.48 -13.01
N GLU A 150 6.28 -12.90 -11.81
CA GLU A 150 7.54 -12.84 -11.06
C GLU A 150 7.28 -13.02 -9.57
N PHE A 151 8.01 -13.97 -8.98
CA PHE A 151 7.81 -14.41 -7.60
C PHE A 151 9.14 -14.56 -6.86
N PHE A 152 9.15 -14.16 -5.60
CA PHE A 152 10.20 -14.51 -4.63
C PHE A 152 9.56 -15.36 -3.52
N SER A 153 9.91 -16.64 -3.46
CA SER A 153 9.28 -17.61 -2.57
C SER A 153 10.21 -18.16 -1.50
N ASP A 154 9.61 -18.53 -0.37
CA ASP A 154 10.21 -19.43 0.60
C ASP A 154 10.40 -20.82 -0.02
N LYS A 155 11.45 -21.55 0.42
CA LYS A 155 11.76 -22.91 -0.03
C LYS A 155 10.64 -23.93 0.24
N ARG A 156 9.70 -23.61 1.13
CA ARG A 156 8.52 -24.44 1.41
C ARG A 156 7.52 -24.45 0.26
N VAL A 157 7.55 -23.46 -0.63
CA VAL A 157 6.65 -23.39 -1.78
C VAL A 157 7.11 -24.36 -2.86
N GLU A 158 6.34 -25.43 -3.04
CA GLU A 158 6.61 -26.48 -4.04
C GLU A 158 5.79 -26.29 -5.31
N THR A 159 4.57 -25.76 -5.20
CA THR A 159 3.71 -25.52 -6.37
C THR A 159 3.07 -24.15 -6.31
N ILE A 160 3.09 -23.45 -7.45
CA ILE A 160 2.39 -22.19 -7.68
C ILE A 160 1.26 -22.46 -8.66
N ARG A 161 0.04 -22.05 -8.33
CA ARG A 161 -1.11 -22.12 -9.22
C ARG A 161 -1.74 -20.75 -9.37
N VAL A 162 -2.11 -20.39 -10.59
CA VAL A 162 -2.85 -19.16 -10.89
C VAL A 162 -4.18 -19.52 -11.53
N LYS A 163 -5.26 -18.97 -10.99
CA LYS A 163 -6.64 -19.23 -11.40
C LYS A 163 -7.36 -17.95 -11.77
N MET A 164 -8.32 -18.08 -12.68
CA MET A 164 -9.34 -17.07 -12.94
C MET A 164 -10.70 -17.74 -12.80
N GLY A 165 -11.46 -17.33 -11.77
CA GLY A 165 -12.65 -18.08 -11.34
C GLY A 165 -12.28 -19.51 -10.92
N GLN A 166 -12.92 -20.51 -11.56
CA GLN A 166 -12.65 -21.93 -11.28
C GLN A 166 -11.57 -22.54 -12.17
N SER A 167 -11.10 -21.81 -13.18
CA SER A 167 -10.15 -22.33 -14.17
C SER A 167 -8.71 -22.09 -13.73
N THR A 168 -7.92 -23.16 -13.66
CA THR A 168 -6.45 -23.06 -13.56
C THR A 168 -5.89 -22.63 -14.91
N LEU A 169 -5.19 -21.50 -14.90
CA LEU A 169 -4.56 -20.92 -16.09
C LEU A 169 -3.06 -21.19 -16.15
N TYR A 170 -2.45 -21.34 -14.98
CA TYR A 170 -1.02 -21.61 -14.83
C TYR A 170 -0.79 -22.51 -13.62
N GLU A 171 0.13 -23.46 -13.76
CA GLU A 171 0.63 -24.26 -12.65
C GLU A 171 2.10 -24.56 -12.87
N LYS A 172 2.91 -24.42 -11.83
CA LYS A 172 4.35 -24.68 -11.88
C LYS A 172 4.84 -25.30 -10.59
N THR A 173 5.55 -26.42 -10.71
CA THR A 173 6.37 -26.97 -9.63
C THR A 173 7.69 -26.19 -9.58
N THR A 174 8.08 -25.71 -8.39
CA THR A 174 9.26 -24.86 -8.20
C THR A 174 10.56 -25.65 -8.27
N ASN A 175 10.55 -26.95 -7.96
CA ASN A 175 11.74 -27.80 -7.87
C ASN A 175 12.84 -27.21 -6.94
N GLY A 176 12.42 -26.46 -5.91
CA GLY A 176 13.32 -25.78 -4.98
C GLY A 176 13.82 -24.40 -5.43
N ASP A 177 13.44 -23.92 -6.63
CA ASP A 177 13.72 -22.55 -7.06
C ASP A 177 12.93 -21.55 -6.21
N THR A 178 13.62 -20.58 -5.60
CA THR A 178 13.03 -19.52 -4.77
C THR A 178 12.80 -18.21 -5.54
N TYR A 179 13.25 -18.14 -6.78
CA TYR A 179 12.99 -17.04 -7.70
C TYR A 179 12.42 -17.61 -8.98
N ILE A 180 11.19 -17.22 -9.30
CA ILE A 180 10.48 -17.69 -10.47
C ILE A 180 10.14 -16.49 -11.33
N LYS A 181 10.49 -16.57 -12.61
CA LYS A 181 10.09 -15.63 -13.64
C LYS A 181 9.48 -16.39 -14.81
N ASP A 182 8.30 -15.96 -15.24
CA ASP A 182 7.53 -16.63 -16.29
C ASP A 182 6.56 -15.66 -16.96
N THR A 183 5.71 -16.18 -17.84
CA THR A 183 4.63 -15.42 -18.49
C THR A 183 3.37 -16.26 -18.58
N LEU A 184 2.24 -15.69 -18.17
CA LEU A 184 0.92 -16.25 -18.36
C LEU A 184 0.25 -15.57 -19.55
N THR A 185 -0.11 -16.34 -20.58
CA THR A 185 -0.88 -15.81 -21.70
C THR A 185 -2.38 -15.98 -21.45
N LEU A 186 -3.11 -14.86 -21.42
CA LEU A 186 -4.57 -14.83 -21.31
C LEU A 186 -5.23 -14.76 -22.69
N ASN A 187 -6.29 -15.55 -22.86
CA ASN A 187 -7.13 -15.52 -24.05
C ASN A 187 -8.52 -15.00 -23.65
N ILE A 188 -8.67 -13.67 -23.65
CA ILE A 188 -9.91 -12.96 -23.32
C ILE A 188 -10.49 -12.41 -24.63
N ALA A 189 -11.79 -12.61 -24.85
CA ALA A 189 -12.44 -12.21 -26.10
C ALA A 189 -12.80 -10.72 -26.11
N GLU A 190 -13.10 -10.17 -24.93
CA GLU A 190 -13.42 -8.77 -24.71
C GLU A 190 -12.20 -7.88 -24.97
N GLN A 191 -12.41 -6.68 -25.52
CA GLN A 191 -11.33 -5.73 -25.77
C GLN A 191 -10.73 -5.18 -24.48
N ILE A 192 -11.56 -4.94 -23.46
CA ILE A 192 -11.19 -4.43 -22.15
C ILE A 192 -11.97 -5.24 -21.10
N LYS A 193 -11.31 -5.67 -20.03
CA LYS A 193 -11.93 -6.47 -18.96
C LYS A 193 -11.17 -6.37 -17.65
N ASP A 194 -11.89 -6.22 -16.54
CA ASP A 194 -11.30 -6.42 -15.22
C ASP A 194 -10.96 -7.90 -15.01
N VAL A 195 -9.71 -8.17 -14.67
CA VAL A 195 -9.21 -9.52 -14.40
C VAL A 195 -8.84 -9.62 -12.93
N ASN A 196 -9.39 -10.63 -12.26
CA ASN A 196 -8.99 -11.04 -10.93
C ASN A 196 -8.31 -12.42 -11.03
N LEU A 197 -7.01 -12.45 -10.77
CA LEU A 197 -6.23 -13.69 -10.68
C LEU A 197 -6.06 -14.09 -9.23
N VAL A 198 -6.40 -15.33 -8.92
CA VAL A 198 -6.17 -15.96 -7.62
C VAL A 198 -4.87 -16.75 -7.69
N PHE A 199 -3.88 -16.37 -6.89
CA PHE A 199 -2.60 -17.06 -6.74
C PHE A 199 -2.68 -17.96 -5.52
N GLU A 200 -2.45 -19.25 -5.71
CA GLU A 200 -2.41 -20.27 -4.66
C GLU A 200 -0.99 -20.85 -4.60
N PHE A 201 -0.40 -20.86 -3.40
CA PHE A 201 0.93 -21.38 -3.14
C PHE A 201 0.84 -22.61 -2.24
N PHE A 202 1.44 -23.73 -2.63
CA PHE A 202 1.31 -25.01 -1.95
C PHE A 202 2.65 -25.55 -1.46
N ASP A 203 2.60 -26.28 -0.36
CA ASP A 203 3.73 -27.08 0.13
C ASP A 203 3.85 -28.45 -0.56
N ALA A 204 4.86 -29.23 -0.16
CA ALA A 204 5.11 -30.59 -0.66
C ALA A 204 3.95 -31.57 -0.43
N ASN A 205 3.06 -31.28 0.54
CA ASN A 205 1.90 -32.10 0.87
C ASN A 205 0.63 -31.60 0.18
N SER A 206 0.74 -30.67 -0.77
CA SER A 206 -0.40 -30.00 -1.44
C SER A 206 -1.30 -29.20 -0.49
N SER A 207 -0.78 -28.78 0.66
CA SER A 207 -1.47 -27.88 1.58
C SER A 207 -1.24 -26.43 1.15
N ILE A 208 -2.29 -25.60 1.19
CA ILE A 208 -2.18 -24.17 0.88
C ILE A 208 -1.35 -23.48 1.97
N LEU A 209 -0.28 -22.81 1.54
CA LEU A 209 0.57 -21.96 2.38
C LEU A 209 0.11 -20.50 2.37
N LYS A 210 -0.37 -20.02 1.21
CA LYS A 210 -0.81 -18.64 1.00
C LYS A 210 -1.76 -18.56 -0.18
N THR A 211 -2.71 -17.64 -0.11
CA THR A 211 -3.51 -17.20 -1.25
C THR A 211 -3.46 -15.68 -1.38
N GLU A 212 -3.34 -15.15 -2.59
CA GLU A 212 -3.35 -13.71 -2.86
C GLU A 212 -4.14 -13.44 -4.14
N ASN A 213 -4.88 -12.33 -4.18
CA ASN A 213 -5.59 -11.89 -5.37
C ASN A 213 -4.85 -10.71 -5.99
N ILE A 214 -4.68 -10.73 -7.31
CA ILE A 214 -4.22 -9.56 -8.06
C ILE A 214 -5.29 -9.15 -9.05
N VAL A 215 -5.70 -7.89 -8.97
CA VAL A 215 -6.74 -7.30 -9.82
C VAL A 215 -6.12 -6.25 -10.74
N PHE A 216 -6.33 -6.39 -12.04
CA PHE A 216 -5.80 -5.49 -13.06
C PHE A 216 -6.75 -5.38 -14.24
N LEU A 217 -6.53 -4.37 -15.08
CA LEU A 217 -7.28 -4.20 -16.32
C LEU A 217 -6.57 -4.95 -17.46
N TYR A 218 -7.25 -5.93 -18.05
CA TYR A 218 -6.83 -6.49 -19.33
C TYR A 218 -7.26 -5.57 -20.47
N ALA A 219 -6.36 -5.33 -21.43
CA ALA A 219 -6.67 -4.61 -22.64
C ALA A 219 -5.99 -5.20 -23.88
N ASN A 220 -6.79 -5.57 -24.87
CA ASN A 220 -6.33 -5.99 -26.19
C ASN A 220 -6.16 -4.76 -27.10
N GLY A 221 -5.05 -4.05 -26.92
CA GLY A 221 -4.70 -2.85 -27.69
C GLY A 221 -4.57 -1.59 -26.83
N ALA A 222 -4.42 -0.44 -27.49
CA ALA A 222 -4.26 0.83 -26.79
C ALA A 222 -5.54 1.21 -26.03
N VAL A 223 -5.38 1.69 -24.80
CA VAL A 223 -6.45 2.23 -23.96
C VAL A 223 -6.19 3.70 -23.72
N THR A 224 -7.21 4.53 -23.97
CA THR A 224 -7.23 5.92 -23.54
C THR A 224 -7.81 5.95 -22.13
N LEU A 225 -7.04 6.46 -21.17
CA LEU A 225 -7.49 6.60 -19.78
C LEU A 225 -8.20 7.92 -19.56
N PRO A 226 -9.17 7.99 -18.62
CA PRO A 226 -9.69 9.27 -18.14
C PRO A 226 -8.56 10.19 -17.67
N THR A 227 -8.71 11.48 -17.90
CA THR A 227 -7.75 12.50 -17.45
C THR A 227 -8.36 13.40 -16.40
N LEU A 228 -7.49 13.91 -15.52
CA LEU A 228 -7.84 14.92 -14.54
C LEU A 228 -6.93 16.13 -14.76
N ASP A 229 -7.55 17.25 -15.14
CA ASP A 229 -6.88 18.54 -15.26
C ASP A 229 -7.16 19.37 -14.00
N LEU A 230 -6.11 19.87 -13.36
CA LEU A 230 -6.20 20.66 -12.14
C LEU A 230 -5.61 22.05 -12.37
N THR A 231 -6.39 23.08 -12.09
CA THR A 231 -5.94 24.48 -12.11
C THR A 231 -6.07 25.07 -10.71
N VAL A 232 -5.07 25.86 -10.31
CA VAL A 232 -5.06 26.58 -9.02
C VAL A 232 -4.99 28.07 -9.31
N SER A 233 -5.87 28.84 -8.69
CA SER A 233 -5.92 30.30 -8.82
C SER A 233 -6.07 30.97 -7.45
N PRO A 234 -5.29 32.01 -7.12
CA PRO A 234 -4.20 32.56 -7.92
C PRO A 234 -2.95 31.66 -7.88
N GLU A 235 -2.11 31.73 -8.91
CA GLU A 235 -0.86 30.94 -9.00
C GLU A 235 0.13 31.24 -7.85
N ASN A 236 0.11 32.48 -7.32
CA ASN A 236 0.93 32.88 -6.19
C ASN A 236 0.09 32.93 -4.90
N LEU A 237 0.42 32.08 -3.93
CA LEU A 237 -0.26 31.97 -2.65
C LEU A 237 0.38 32.82 -1.53
N ASP A 238 1.52 33.47 -1.77
CA ASP A 238 2.24 34.26 -0.75
C ASP A 238 1.39 35.45 -0.29
N ASP A 239 0.74 36.13 -1.24
CA ASP A 239 -0.08 37.32 -1.00
C ASP A 239 -1.59 37.00 -0.85
N ASN A 240 -1.98 35.73 -0.90
CA ASN A 240 -3.39 35.32 -0.95
C ASN A 240 -3.76 34.41 0.22
N THR A 241 -4.88 34.73 0.87
CA THR A 241 -5.41 33.95 2.00
C THR A 241 -6.32 32.81 1.58
N ALA A 242 -6.70 32.77 0.29
CA ALA A 242 -7.54 31.74 -0.29
C ALA A 242 -7.03 31.36 -1.70
N CYS A 243 -7.32 30.13 -2.11
CA CYS A 243 -7.17 29.67 -3.48
C CYS A 243 -8.42 28.93 -3.93
N ILE A 244 -8.65 28.95 -5.23
CA ILE A 244 -9.67 28.16 -5.92
C ILE A 244 -8.92 27.06 -6.66
N ILE A 245 -9.42 25.84 -6.52
CA ILE A 245 -8.92 24.68 -7.22
C ILE A 245 -10.05 24.18 -8.10
N GLU A 246 -9.87 24.24 -9.41
CA GLU A 246 -10.81 23.66 -10.36
C GLU A 246 -10.26 22.34 -10.84
N ILE A 247 -11.10 21.30 -10.79
CA ILE A 247 -10.77 19.96 -11.23
C ILE A 247 -11.71 19.63 -12.39
N THR A 248 -11.15 19.42 -13.57
CA THR A 248 -11.89 18.96 -14.75
C THR A 248 -11.56 17.49 -14.98
N VAL A 249 -12.58 16.64 -14.98
CA VAL A 249 -12.44 15.22 -15.30
C VAL A 249 -12.92 14.98 -16.73
N GLN A 250 -12.03 14.52 -17.60
CA GLN A 250 -12.40 14.06 -18.94
C GLN A 250 -12.54 12.54 -18.89
N ASN A 251 -13.78 12.06 -18.91
CA ASN A 251 -14.07 10.63 -18.85
C ASN A 251 -14.03 9.98 -20.24
N GLU A 252 -13.73 8.70 -20.28
CA GLU A 252 -13.69 7.88 -21.49
C GLU A 252 -14.84 6.86 -21.50
N PRO A 253 -15.41 6.48 -22.66
CA PRO A 253 -16.63 5.64 -22.72
C PRO A 253 -16.53 4.27 -22.04
N ASN A 254 -15.31 3.75 -21.89
CA ASN A 254 -15.05 2.45 -21.28
C ASN A 254 -14.91 2.52 -19.75
N PHE A 255 -15.00 3.71 -19.16
CA PHE A 255 -14.78 3.95 -17.74
C PHE A 255 -15.99 4.60 -17.10
N VAL A 256 -16.24 4.23 -15.85
CA VAL A 256 -17.30 4.81 -15.01
C VAL A 256 -16.62 5.49 -13.84
N ILE A 257 -17.00 6.74 -13.58
CA ILE A 257 -16.61 7.44 -12.36
C ILE A 257 -17.55 6.95 -11.26
N ASP A 258 -17.00 6.22 -10.30
CA ASP A 258 -17.79 5.68 -9.20
C ASP A 258 -18.47 6.81 -8.42
N ASN A 259 -19.78 6.66 -8.20
CA ASN A 259 -20.66 7.66 -7.58
C ASN A 259 -20.60 9.08 -8.18
N ASN A 260 -20.00 9.25 -9.36
CA ASN A 260 -19.69 10.56 -9.94
C ASN A 260 -18.93 11.48 -8.95
N GLU A 261 -18.03 10.91 -8.14
CA GLU A 261 -17.29 11.58 -7.07
C GLU A 261 -15.80 11.72 -7.41
N VAL A 262 -15.19 12.82 -6.94
CA VAL A 262 -13.74 13.03 -6.96
C VAL A 262 -13.25 13.17 -5.52
N ASN A 263 -12.42 12.22 -5.09
CA ASN A 263 -11.77 12.26 -3.78
C ASN A 263 -10.52 13.14 -3.85
N TYR A 264 -10.34 14.02 -2.85
CA TYR A 264 -9.20 14.92 -2.75
C TYR A 264 -8.71 15.03 -1.31
N VAL A 265 -7.43 15.37 -1.14
CA VAL A 265 -6.84 15.70 0.17
C VAL A 265 -6.00 16.94 0.06
N PHE A 266 -5.99 17.74 1.12
CA PHE A 266 -5.06 18.84 1.30
C PHE A 266 -4.09 18.50 2.42
N TYR A 267 -2.80 18.52 2.10
CA TYR A 267 -1.75 18.43 3.10
C TYR A 267 -1.31 19.83 3.49
N HIS A 268 -1.65 20.24 4.71
CA HIS A 268 -1.07 21.43 5.30
C HIS A 268 0.39 21.16 5.65
N HIS A 269 1.32 21.93 5.08
CA HIS A 269 2.71 21.85 5.51
C HIS A 269 2.84 22.55 6.87
N ILE A 270 3.06 21.77 7.94
CA ILE A 270 3.38 22.31 9.26
C ILE A 270 4.83 22.84 9.22
N GLY A 271 5.06 24.07 9.67
CA GLY A 271 6.40 24.67 9.77
C GLY A 271 6.62 26.00 9.03
N TRP A 272 5.63 26.47 8.27
CA TRP A 272 5.63 27.82 7.67
C TRP A 272 4.47 28.61 8.27
N SER A 273 4.68 29.29 9.41
CA SER A 273 3.69 30.25 9.92
C SER A 273 3.73 31.52 9.04
N ALA A 274 2.60 32.12 8.68
CA ALA A 274 1.76 32.84 9.63
C ALA A 274 0.26 32.63 9.39
N GLU A 275 -0.42 32.33 10.51
CA GLU A 275 -1.87 32.43 10.74
C GLU A 275 -2.76 31.46 9.95
N GLN A 276 -3.61 30.76 10.70
CA GLN A 276 -4.51 29.69 10.26
C GLN A 276 -5.34 30.11 9.04
N ARG A 277 -4.91 29.69 7.85
CA ARG A 277 -5.68 29.87 6.62
C ARG A 277 -6.83 28.87 6.62
N THR A 278 -8.06 29.37 6.60
CA THR A 278 -9.29 28.58 6.54
C THR A 278 -9.64 28.29 5.09
N THR A 279 -9.85 27.03 4.73
CA THR A 279 -10.26 26.62 3.38
C THR A 279 -11.77 26.84 3.20
N ILE A 280 -12.17 27.57 2.17
CA ILE A 280 -13.57 27.65 1.71
C ILE A 280 -13.62 27.03 0.32
N LEU A 281 -14.40 25.96 0.14
CA LEU A 281 -14.59 25.28 -1.15
C LEU A 281 -15.97 25.61 -1.74
N GLN A 282 -16.00 25.93 -3.04
CA GLN A 282 -17.21 26.02 -3.85
C GLN A 282 -17.06 25.09 -5.05
N PHE A 283 -17.98 24.14 -5.21
CA PHE A 283 -18.05 23.26 -6.37
C PHE A 283 -19.04 23.82 -7.40
N ALA A 284 -18.59 24.02 -8.63
CA ALA A 284 -19.48 24.20 -9.77
C ALA A 284 -19.50 22.89 -10.57
N GLN A 285 -20.62 22.17 -10.56
CA GLN A 285 -20.88 21.13 -11.53
C GLN A 285 -21.23 21.81 -12.86
N ASN A 286 -20.39 21.68 -13.88
CA ASN A 286 -20.81 21.95 -15.24
C ASN A 286 -21.39 20.67 -15.85
N PRO A 287 -22.56 20.77 -16.53
CA PRO A 287 -23.32 19.63 -17.05
C PRO A 287 -22.63 18.87 -18.19
#